data_AF-A0AAF5PW81-F1
#
_entry.id   AF-A0AAF5PW81-F1
#
_cell.length_a   1.000
_cell.length_b   1.000
_cell.length_c   1.000
_cell.angle_alpha   90.00
_cell.angle_beta   90.00
_cell.angle_gamma   90.00
#
_symmetry.space_group_name_H-M   'P 1'
#
loop_
_entity.id
_entity.type
_entity.pdbx_description
1 polymer ?
#
loop_
_entity_poly.entity_id
_entity_poly.type
_entity_poly.pdbx_seq_one_letter_code
_entity_poly.pdbx_strand_id
1 'polypeptide(L)'
;MASSNNGKCRSCCVIIRNPKQIKLTMECSKRNLKLDNTEFVINEEQMIATSNFFKRMLISGEKKKIIVLDELKQKQPCFDAIGLAIAISFVGGYAEIPLNRIINALAAANALEMWDMRKAIIEQLRILASKPESAPFAINVAVCNLEKDKAKYVVKQSLDKFDEIIKQNSFVAINNSSFEFFISLFIYEHSTTESQVAIELAVQAIKVWCGNDDQRYTFAKNILNKLRLFCNFDFIDQIERLIDQNLTIHSLRDKVEIANDTATQHNTLKITSKTTGDPITDSDEPLKFEKFRQIELPAVKPDANGIRHYSFTIEFEAPKELLLSNKPKLIGLQLEAILECSNQ
;
A
#
# COMPACT_ATOMS: atom_id res chain seq x y z
N MET A 1 -19.80 -43.49 16.98
CA MET A 1 -19.94 -42.02 17.09
C MET A 1 -18.93 -41.51 18.10
N ALA A 2 -18.51 -40.24 17.95
CA ALA A 2 -17.35 -39.59 18.56
C ALA A 2 -16.00 -39.90 17.88
N SER A 3 -15.58 -39.00 16.98
CA SER A 3 -14.19 -38.85 16.57
C SER A 3 -13.83 -37.37 16.56
N SER A 4 -13.09 -36.98 17.61
CA SER A 4 -11.97 -36.05 17.56
C SER A 4 -12.25 -34.63 17.04
N ASN A 5 -12.70 -33.78 17.96
CA ASN A 5 -12.23 -32.39 18.04
C ASN A 5 -10.71 -32.39 18.22
N ASN A 6 -9.98 -32.15 17.15
CA ASN A 6 -8.58 -31.74 17.20
C ASN A 6 -8.47 -30.38 16.51
N GLY A 7 -8.70 -29.32 17.29
CA GLY A 7 -8.23 -27.99 16.95
C GLY A 7 -6.71 -28.02 16.90
N LYS A 8 -6.16 -28.05 15.69
CA LYS A 8 -4.74 -27.83 15.42
C LYS A 8 -4.62 -26.55 14.60
N CYS A 9 -3.90 -25.59 15.17
CA CYS A 9 -3.40 -24.32 14.63
C CYS A 9 -3.78 -24.02 13.16
N ARG A 10 -4.67 -23.05 12.97
CA ARG A 10 -5.16 -22.57 11.66
C ARG A 10 -3.96 -22.18 10.77
N SER A 11 -3.86 -22.77 9.58
CA SER A 11 -2.69 -22.72 8.70
C SER A 11 -2.24 -21.29 8.38
N CYS A 12 -1.00 -20.93 8.76
CA CYS A 12 -0.32 -19.69 8.36
C CYS A 12 0.14 -19.70 6.89
N CYS A 13 -0.57 -20.44 6.03
CA CYS A 13 -0.23 -20.70 4.64
C CYS A 13 -1.48 -20.60 3.76
N VAL A 14 -1.28 -20.23 2.51
CA VAL A 14 -2.28 -20.36 1.44
C VAL A 14 -1.82 -21.41 0.44
N ILE A 15 -2.77 -22.10 -0.18
CA ILE A 15 -2.49 -23.14 -1.18
C ILE A 15 -2.98 -22.64 -2.53
N ILE A 16 -2.10 -22.67 -3.53
CA ILE A 16 -2.43 -22.36 -4.92
C ILE A 16 -2.20 -23.58 -5.81
N ARG A 17 -3.02 -23.75 -6.85
CA ARG A 17 -2.94 -24.87 -7.80
C ARG A 17 -2.67 -24.38 -9.21
N ASN A 18 -1.83 -25.10 -9.95
CA ASN A 18 -1.52 -24.79 -11.34
C ASN A 18 -2.54 -25.45 -12.28
N PRO A 19 -3.36 -24.66 -13.00
CA PRO A 19 -4.34 -25.21 -13.93
C PRO A 19 -3.71 -25.82 -15.19
N LYS A 20 -2.42 -25.55 -15.45
CA LYS A 20 -1.70 -25.99 -16.65
C LYS A 20 -0.72 -27.14 -16.36
N GLN A 21 -0.92 -27.88 -15.28
CA GLN A 21 -0.07 -29.02 -14.96
C GLN A 21 -0.11 -30.06 -16.09
N ILE A 22 1.05 -30.40 -16.64
CA ILE A 22 1.20 -31.42 -17.66
C ILE A 22 1.52 -32.75 -16.97
N LYS A 23 0.91 -33.85 -17.44
CA LYS A 23 1.35 -35.20 -17.06
C LYS A 23 2.69 -35.49 -17.75
N LEU A 24 3.76 -35.50 -16.97
CA LEU A 24 5.10 -35.79 -17.47
C LEU A 24 5.20 -37.24 -17.96
N THR A 25 5.70 -37.44 -19.18
CA THR A 25 6.13 -38.74 -19.72
C THR A 25 7.61 -38.99 -19.36
N MET A 26 8.12 -40.23 -19.52
CA MET A 26 9.45 -40.62 -19.03
C MET A 26 10.63 -39.86 -19.67
N GLU A 27 10.46 -39.25 -20.84
CA GLU A 27 11.50 -38.46 -21.50
C GLU A 27 11.27 -36.96 -21.26
N CYS A 28 11.84 -36.44 -20.17
CA CYS A 28 11.73 -35.04 -19.78
C CYS A 28 13.08 -34.33 -19.85
N SER A 29 13.15 -33.24 -20.61
CA SER A 29 14.33 -32.38 -20.64
C SER A 29 14.46 -31.63 -19.31
N LYS A 30 15.58 -31.86 -18.61
CA LYS A 30 15.91 -31.19 -17.34
C LYS A 30 16.92 -30.07 -17.55
N ARG A 31 16.74 -28.96 -16.83
CA ARG A 31 17.71 -27.85 -16.76
C ARG A 31 17.91 -27.39 -15.33
N ASN A 32 19.03 -26.69 -15.11
CA ASN A 32 19.30 -26.04 -13.83
C ASN A 32 18.98 -24.54 -13.94
N LEU A 33 18.18 -24.04 -13.01
CA LEU A 33 18.03 -22.61 -12.75
C LEU A 33 18.97 -22.22 -11.63
N LYS A 34 19.65 -21.10 -11.76
CA LYS A 34 20.46 -20.51 -10.71
C LYS A 34 19.93 -19.12 -10.37
N LEU A 35 19.67 -18.90 -9.08
CA LEU A 35 19.35 -17.59 -8.52
C LEU A 35 20.13 -17.44 -7.22
N ASP A 36 20.88 -16.34 -7.12
CA ASP A 36 21.92 -16.17 -6.11
C ASP A 36 22.90 -17.36 -6.12
N ASN A 37 23.14 -17.94 -4.94
CA ASN A 37 23.98 -19.12 -4.77
C ASN A 37 23.17 -20.43 -4.74
N THR A 38 21.91 -20.41 -5.18
CA THR A 38 21.02 -21.59 -5.12
C THR A 38 20.72 -22.09 -6.53
N GLU A 39 20.81 -23.41 -6.71
CA GLU A 39 20.44 -24.09 -7.96
C GLU A 39 19.19 -24.94 -7.78
N PHE A 40 18.35 -24.95 -8.82
CA PHE A 40 17.11 -25.72 -8.86
C PHE A 40 17.02 -26.53 -10.15
N VAL A 41 16.71 -27.81 -10.04
CA VAL A 41 16.46 -28.67 -11.20
C VAL A 41 15.00 -28.55 -11.61
N ILE A 42 14.74 -28.21 -12.87
CA ILE A 42 13.41 -28.02 -13.42
C ILE A 42 13.13 -28.93 -14.60
N ASN A 43 11.84 -29.17 -14.86
CA ASN A 43 11.34 -29.71 -16.13
C ASN A 43 11.12 -28.56 -17.12
N GLU A 44 11.75 -28.64 -18.29
CA GLU A 44 11.69 -27.58 -19.30
C GLU A 44 10.27 -27.36 -19.86
N GLU A 45 9.58 -28.44 -20.22
CA GLU A 45 8.24 -28.38 -20.83
C GLU A 45 7.22 -27.76 -19.87
N GLN A 46 7.27 -28.17 -18.60
CA GLN A 46 6.34 -27.69 -17.58
C GLN A 46 6.60 -26.21 -17.24
N MET A 47 7.86 -25.78 -17.25
CA MET A 47 8.22 -24.37 -17.09
C MET A 47 7.76 -23.53 -18.28
N ILE A 48 7.97 -23.99 -19.52
CA ILE A 48 7.49 -23.31 -20.74
C ILE A 48 5.97 -23.17 -20.75
N ALA A 49 5.25 -24.20 -20.30
CA ALA A 49 3.79 -24.17 -20.23
C ALA A 49 3.25 -23.15 -19.21
N THR A 50 4.02 -22.89 -18.14
CA THR A 50 3.56 -22.08 -16.99
C THR A 50 4.12 -20.65 -16.99
N SER A 51 5.25 -20.41 -17.65
CA SER A 51 5.97 -19.12 -17.63
C SER A 51 6.17 -18.57 -19.04
N ASN A 52 5.66 -17.35 -19.28
CA ASN A 52 5.89 -16.65 -20.54
C ASN A 52 7.35 -16.21 -20.73
N PHE A 53 8.04 -15.90 -19.63
CA PHE A 53 9.47 -15.62 -19.64
C PHE A 53 10.26 -16.80 -20.20
N PHE A 54 10.08 -17.99 -19.62
CA PHE A 54 10.75 -19.21 -20.09
C PHE A 54 10.32 -19.61 -21.49
N LYS A 55 9.04 -19.43 -21.85
CA LYS A 55 8.57 -19.64 -23.22
C LYS A 55 9.36 -18.82 -24.23
N ARG A 56 9.61 -17.52 -23.97
CA ARG A 56 10.41 -16.70 -24.90
C ARG A 56 11.89 -17.08 -24.89
N MET A 57 12.47 -17.23 -23.70
CA MET A 57 13.90 -17.47 -23.54
C MET A 57 14.36 -18.84 -24.06
N LEU A 58 13.52 -19.87 -23.96
CA LEU A 58 13.88 -21.24 -24.35
C LEU A 58 13.52 -21.56 -25.81
N ILE A 59 12.54 -20.86 -26.38
CA ILE A 59 12.24 -20.96 -27.82
C ILE A 59 13.30 -20.23 -28.66
N SER A 60 13.98 -19.21 -28.12
CA SER A 60 14.99 -18.42 -28.85
C SER A 60 16.36 -19.09 -29.03
N GLY A 61 16.51 -20.38 -28.78
CA GLY A 61 17.61 -21.20 -29.32
C GLY A 61 18.87 -21.37 -28.47
N GLU A 62 19.05 -20.65 -27.36
CA GLU A 62 20.19 -20.89 -26.46
C GLU A 62 19.95 -22.10 -25.54
N LYS A 63 20.54 -23.26 -25.89
CA LYS A 63 20.58 -24.46 -25.04
C LYS A 63 21.62 -24.32 -23.92
N LYS A 64 21.52 -23.30 -23.08
CA LYS A 64 22.31 -23.20 -21.86
C LYS A 64 21.84 -24.26 -20.86
N LYS A 65 22.78 -25.06 -20.34
CA LYS A 65 22.50 -26.10 -19.32
C LYS A 65 22.11 -25.49 -17.97
N ILE A 66 22.65 -24.30 -17.67
CA ILE A 66 22.35 -23.50 -16.48
C ILE A 66 21.82 -22.14 -16.94
N ILE A 67 20.68 -21.73 -16.38
CA ILE A 67 20.06 -20.43 -16.62
C ILE A 67 20.21 -19.59 -15.37
N VAL A 68 20.91 -18.46 -15.47
CA VAL A 68 21.10 -17.53 -14.35
C VAL A 68 19.98 -16.49 -14.38
N LEU A 69 19.32 -16.28 -13.24
CA LEU A 69 18.14 -15.42 -13.11
C LEU A 69 18.39 -14.13 -12.34
N ASP A 70 19.63 -13.85 -11.94
CA ASP A 70 19.99 -12.70 -11.08
C ASP A 70 19.63 -11.36 -11.72
N GLU A 71 19.66 -11.27 -13.05
CA GLU A 71 19.25 -10.05 -13.78
C GLU A 71 17.78 -9.68 -13.54
N LEU A 72 16.91 -10.66 -13.25
CA LEU A 72 15.49 -10.41 -12.98
C LEU A 72 15.28 -9.67 -11.64
N LYS A 73 16.25 -9.74 -10.72
CA LYS A 73 16.18 -9.01 -9.44
C LYS A 73 16.21 -7.50 -9.62
N GLN A 74 16.86 -7.00 -10.67
CA GLN A 74 16.87 -5.56 -10.98
C GLN A 74 15.46 -5.04 -11.27
N LYS A 75 14.61 -5.87 -11.90
CA LYS A 75 13.21 -5.53 -12.19
C LYS A 75 12.26 -5.90 -11.06
N GLN A 76 12.62 -6.89 -10.23
CA GLN A 76 11.81 -7.40 -9.13
C GLN A 76 12.70 -7.62 -7.89
N PRO A 77 12.95 -6.58 -7.06
CA PRO A 77 13.90 -6.67 -5.95
C PRO A 77 13.57 -7.73 -4.89
N CYS A 78 12.29 -8.09 -4.75
CA CYS A 78 11.82 -9.14 -3.82
C CYS A 78 11.89 -10.56 -4.42
N PHE A 79 12.37 -10.72 -5.65
CA PHE A 79 12.55 -12.02 -6.27
C PHE A 79 13.81 -12.70 -5.72
N ASP A 80 13.63 -13.77 -4.95
CA ASP A 80 14.69 -14.52 -4.29
C ASP A 80 14.53 -16.03 -4.46
N ALA A 81 15.49 -16.80 -3.95
CA ALA A 81 15.50 -18.26 -4.03
C ALA A 81 14.23 -18.89 -3.41
N ILE A 82 13.63 -18.26 -2.40
CA ILE A 82 12.39 -18.73 -1.77
C ILE A 82 11.21 -18.54 -2.72
N GLY A 83 11.06 -17.35 -3.31
CA GLY A 83 10.06 -17.09 -4.34
C GLY A 83 10.19 -18.04 -5.53
N LEU A 84 11.42 -18.29 -5.98
CA LEU A 84 11.69 -19.25 -7.05
C LEU A 84 11.30 -20.69 -6.67
N ALA A 85 11.62 -21.14 -5.45
CA ALA A 85 11.22 -22.47 -4.97
C ALA A 85 9.69 -22.64 -4.94
N ILE A 86 8.96 -21.60 -4.54
CA ILE A 86 7.50 -21.58 -4.57
C ILE A 86 6.98 -21.66 -6.01
N ALA A 87 7.57 -20.90 -6.93
CA ALA A 87 7.18 -20.92 -8.34
C ALA A 87 7.41 -22.30 -8.98
N ILE A 88 8.53 -22.96 -8.66
CA ILE A 88 8.83 -24.32 -9.13
C ILE A 88 7.83 -25.33 -8.55
N SER A 89 7.48 -25.19 -7.27
CA SER A 89 6.44 -26.03 -6.64
C SER A 89 5.09 -25.87 -7.36
N PHE A 90 4.70 -24.62 -7.64
CA PHE A 90 3.50 -24.31 -8.41
C PHE A 90 3.54 -24.96 -9.80
N VAL A 91 4.66 -24.86 -10.52
CA VAL A 91 4.85 -25.55 -11.81
C VAL A 91 4.57 -27.05 -11.65
N GLY A 92 5.09 -27.66 -10.59
CA GLY A 92 4.86 -29.07 -10.22
C GLY A 92 3.40 -29.47 -9.97
N GLY A 93 2.49 -28.51 -9.78
CA GLY A 93 1.04 -28.73 -9.72
C GLY A 93 0.34 -27.93 -8.62
N TYR A 94 1.03 -27.66 -7.50
CA TYR A 94 0.52 -26.82 -6.42
C TYR A 94 1.67 -26.24 -5.60
N ALA A 95 1.43 -25.10 -4.95
CA ALA A 95 2.36 -24.52 -3.99
C ALA A 95 1.64 -24.18 -2.70
N GLU A 96 2.28 -24.51 -1.58
CA GLU A 96 1.94 -23.98 -0.26
C GLU A 96 2.81 -22.75 0.00
N ILE A 97 2.16 -21.63 0.28
CA ILE A 97 2.80 -20.33 0.45
C ILE A 97 2.57 -19.86 1.88
N PRO A 98 3.59 -19.88 2.74
CA PRO A 98 3.53 -19.22 4.04
C PRO A 98 3.17 -17.73 3.86
N LEU A 99 2.30 -17.18 4.71
CA LEU A 99 1.83 -15.80 4.56
C LEU A 99 3.01 -14.79 4.56
N ASN A 100 4.02 -15.02 5.39
CA ASN A 100 5.24 -14.21 5.43
C ASN A 100 6.12 -14.32 4.16
N ARG A 101 5.79 -15.21 3.21
CA ARG A 101 6.47 -15.39 1.92
C ARG A 101 5.59 -15.04 0.71
N ILE A 102 4.41 -14.48 0.92
CA ILE A 102 3.49 -14.15 -0.18
C ILE A 102 4.06 -13.09 -1.13
N ILE A 103 4.86 -12.15 -0.60
CA ILE A 103 5.52 -11.11 -1.40
C ILE A 103 6.61 -11.74 -2.28
N ASN A 104 7.40 -12.68 -1.75
CA ASN A 104 8.39 -13.44 -2.53
C ASN A 104 7.71 -14.23 -3.66
N ALA A 105 6.56 -14.86 -3.37
CA ALA A 105 5.79 -15.59 -4.36
C ALA A 105 5.21 -14.67 -5.46
N LEU A 106 4.70 -13.48 -5.09
CA LEU A 106 4.24 -12.47 -6.05
C LEU A 106 5.39 -11.96 -6.92
N ALA A 107 6.54 -11.66 -6.32
CA ALA A 107 7.72 -11.20 -7.03
C ALA A 107 8.22 -12.26 -8.03
N ALA A 108 8.23 -13.54 -7.64
CA ALA A 108 8.55 -14.64 -8.55
C ALA A 108 7.52 -14.77 -9.68
N ALA A 109 6.22 -14.67 -9.37
CA ALA A 109 5.19 -14.72 -10.39
C ALA A 109 5.30 -13.57 -11.41
N ASN A 110 5.69 -12.38 -10.97
CA ASN A 110 5.95 -11.24 -11.86
C ASN A 110 7.25 -11.40 -12.66
N ALA A 111 8.36 -11.75 -11.99
CA ALA A 111 9.68 -11.91 -12.60
C ALA A 111 9.67 -12.98 -13.70
N LEU A 112 8.98 -14.09 -13.45
CA LEU A 112 8.86 -15.22 -14.36
C LEU A 112 7.62 -15.12 -15.27
N GLU A 113 6.85 -14.04 -15.18
CA GLU A 113 5.62 -13.83 -15.96
C GLU A 113 4.65 -15.04 -15.90
N MET A 114 4.46 -15.56 -14.69
CA MET A 114 3.56 -16.67 -14.39
C MET A 114 2.19 -16.13 -14.01
N TRP A 115 1.43 -15.70 -15.01
CA TRP A 115 0.16 -14.98 -14.79
C TRP A 115 -0.90 -15.81 -14.07
N ASP A 116 -0.94 -17.12 -14.28
CA ASP A 116 -1.87 -18.02 -13.56
C ASP A 116 -1.51 -18.11 -12.07
N MET A 117 -0.22 -18.12 -11.74
CA MET A 117 0.26 -18.09 -10.35
C MET A 117 -0.11 -16.76 -9.69
N ARG A 118 0.15 -15.63 -10.36
CA ARG A 118 -0.23 -14.29 -9.89
C ARG A 118 -1.74 -14.21 -9.64
N LYS A 119 -2.57 -14.69 -10.59
CA LYS A 119 -4.03 -14.73 -10.44
C LYS A 119 -4.46 -15.59 -9.25
N ALA A 120 -3.86 -16.76 -9.06
CA ALA A 120 -4.16 -17.63 -7.93
C ALA A 120 -3.80 -16.98 -6.58
N ILE A 121 -2.66 -16.28 -6.50
CA ILE A 121 -2.27 -15.55 -5.28
C ILE A 121 -3.25 -14.40 -5.00
N ILE A 122 -3.64 -13.62 -6.02
CA ILE A 122 -4.62 -12.54 -5.87
C ILE A 122 -5.96 -13.08 -5.35
N GLU A 123 -6.41 -14.24 -5.82
CA GLU A 123 -7.64 -14.86 -5.31
C GLU A 123 -7.50 -15.31 -3.85
N GLN A 124 -6.34 -15.86 -3.46
CA GLN A 124 -6.09 -16.17 -2.04
C GLN A 124 -6.05 -14.90 -1.17
N LEU A 125 -5.46 -13.80 -1.64
CA LEU A 125 -5.50 -12.52 -0.94
C LEU A 125 -6.93 -12.01 -0.78
N ARG A 126 -7.78 -12.13 -1.80
CA ARG A 126 -9.20 -11.79 -1.71
C ARG A 126 -9.94 -12.63 -0.67
N ILE A 127 -9.66 -13.93 -0.59
CA ILE A 127 -10.24 -14.82 0.44
C ILE A 127 -9.74 -14.44 1.84
N LEU A 128 -8.48 -14.02 1.99
CA LEU A 128 -7.97 -13.52 3.26
C LEU A 128 -8.58 -12.17 3.66
N ALA A 129 -8.85 -11.31 2.67
CA ALA A 129 -9.50 -10.02 2.88
C ALA A 129 -10.97 -10.15 3.36
N SER A 130 -11.64 -11.27 3.06
CA SER A 130 -13.02 -11.53 3.52
C SER A 130 -13.14 -12.00 4.98
N LYS A 131 -11.99 -12.22 5.65
CA LYS A 131 -11.92 -12.68 7.03
C LYS A 131 -11.34 -11.57 7.90
N PRO A 132 -12.06 -11.11 8.94
CA PRO A 132 -11.63 -9.98 9.74
C PRO A 132 -10.19 -10.11 10.25
N GLU A 133 -9.82 -11.28 10.76
CA GLU A 133 -8.54 -11.52 11.43
C GLU A 133 -7.34 -11.40 10.47
N SER A 134 -7.54 -11.71 9.18
CA SER A 134 -6.50 -11.66 8.15
C SER A 134 -6.61 -10.47 7.19
N ALA A 135 -7.71 -9.72 7.23
CA ALA A 135 -7.95 -8.63 6.29
C ALA A 135 -6.90 -7.52 6.36
N PRO A 136 -6.47 -7.02 7.54
CA PRO A 136 -5.42 -6.00 7.60
C PRO A 136 -4.13 -6.40 6.89
N PHE A 137 -3.72 -7.66 7.03
CA PHE A 137 -2.58 -8.21 6.31
C PHE A 137 -2.81 -8.25 4.80
N ALA A 138 -3.95 -8.79 4.36
CA ALA A 138 -4.28 -8.92 2.94
C ALA A 138 -4.39 -7.57 2.24
N ILE A 139 -4.98 -6.57 2.91
CA ILE A 139 -5.09 -5.19 2.44
C ILE A 139 -3.69 -4.58 2.25
N ASN A 140 -2.82 -4.66 3.26
CA ASN A 140 -1.45 -4.17 3.17
C ASN A 140 -0.68 -4.80 2.00
N VAL A 141 -0.75 -6.13 1.86
CA VAL A 141 -0.06 -6.83 0.77
C VAL A 141 -0.61 -6.39 -0.58
N ALA A 142 -1.94 -6.31 -0.73
CA ALA A 142 -2.58 -5.96 -1.99
C ALA A 142 -2.25 -4.54 -2.43
N VAL A 143 -2.40 -3.55 -1.54
CA VAL A 143 -2.20 -2.14 -1.89
C VAL A 143 -0.74 -1.84 -2.20
N CYS A 144 0.21 -2.47 -1.49
CA CYS A 144 1.63 -2.20 -1.70
C CYS A 144 2.24 -2.95 -2.90
N ASN A 145 1.64 -4.06 -3.36
CA ASN A 145 2.30 -4.94 -4.33
C ASN A 145 1.50 -5.18 -5.62
N LEU A 146 0.26 -4.70 -5.70
CA LEU A 146 -0.60 -4.91 -6.87
C LEU A 146 -0.94 -3.59 -7.56
N GLU A 147 -1.25 -3.69 -8.85
CA GLU A 147 -1.87 -2.61 -9.61
C GLU A 147 -3.22 -2.19 -8.99
N LYS A 148 -3.59 -0.92 -9.16
CA LYS A 148 -4.72 -0.28 -8.47
C LYS A 148 -6.05 -1.02 -8.64
N ASP A 149 -6.31 -1.56 -9.83
CA ASP A 149 -7.52 -2.32 -10.15
C ASP A 149 -7.55 -3.68 -9.40
N LYS A 150 -6.42 -4.37 -9.33
CA LYS A 150 -6.27 -5.65 -8.60
C LYS A 150 -6.31 -5.43 -7.09
N ALA A 151 -5.69 -4.37 -6.59
CA ALA A 151 -5.80 -3.97 -5.19
C ALA A 151 -7.27 -3.68 -4.83
N LYS A 152 -7.99 -2.91 -5.66
CA LYS A 152 -9.44 -2.64 -5.47
C LYS A 152 -10.24 -3.95 -5.44
N TYR A 153 -9.98 -4.88 -6.35
CA TYR A 153 -10.65 -6.19 -6.39
C TYR A 153 -10.49 -6.98 -5.08
N VAL A 154 -9.30 -6.99 -4.49
CA VAL A 154 -9.04 -7.65 -3.20
C VAL A 154 -9.72 -6.91 -2.04
N VAL A 155 -9.47 -5.59 -1.93
CA VAL A 155 -9.92 -4.77 -0.80
C VAL A 155 -11.44 -4.61 -0.79
N LYS A 156 -12.12 -4.60 -1.94
CA LYS A 156 -13.59 -4.50 -1.98
C LYS A 156 -14.26 -5.64 -1.21
N GLN A 157 -13.64 -6.82 -1.16
CA GLN A 157 -14.17 -7.98 -0.44
C GLN A 157 -14.19 -7.79 1.09
N SER A 158 -13.39 -6.88 1.63
CA SER A 158 -13.31 -6.64 3.07
C SER A 158 -14.36 -5.63 3.58
N LEU A 159 -14.99 -4.88 2.67
CA LEU A 159 -15.98 -3.85 3.05
C LEU A 159 -17.22 -4.44 3.72
N ASP A 160 -17.64 -5.65 3.34
CA ASP A 160 -18.80 -6.35 3.95
C ASP A 160 -18.61 -6.60 5.46
N LYS A 161 -17.36 -6.64 5.93
CA LYS A 161 -17.01 -6.87 7.34
C LYS A 161 -16.20 -5.72 7.93
N PHE A 162 -16.41 -4.51 7.41
CA PHE A 162 -15.65 -3.32 7.81
C PHE A 162 -15.63 -3.13 9.33
N ASP A 163 -16.79 -3.20 10.00
CA ASP A 163 -16.93 -3.08 11.45
C ASP A 163 -16.10 -4.11 12.24
N GLU A 164 -16.12 -5.38 11.80
CA GLU A 164 -15.35 -6.44 12.45
C GLU A 164 -13.84 -6.27 12.24
N ILE A 165 -13.42 -5.70 11.10
CA ILE A 165 -12.01 -5.47 10.75
C ILE A 165 -11.41 -4.35 11.57
N ILE A 166 -12.11 -3.22 11.71
CA ILE A 166 -11.57 -2.05 12.45
C ILE A 166 -11.41 -2.34 13.95
N LYS A 167 -12.07 -3.39 14.45
CA LYS A 167 -11.92 -3.91 15.83
C LYS A 167 -10.71 -4.82 16.01
N GLN A 168 -10.02 -5.22 14.94
CA GLN A 168 -8.85 -6.10 15.05
C GLN A 168 -7.61 -5.32 15.51
N ASN A 169 -6.83 -5.91 16.42
CA ASN A 169 -5.56 -5.31 16.86
C ASN A 169 -4.57 -5.06 15.70
N SER A 170 -4.61 -5.91 14.67
CA SER A 170 -3.77 -5.78 13.47
C SER A 170 -4.17 -4.62 12.56
N PHE A 171 -5.34 -4.00 12.76
CA PHE A 171 -5.80 -2.86 11.98
C PHE A 171 -4.90 -1.61 12.18
N VAL A 172 -4.42 -1.38 13.41
CA VAL A 172 -3.52 -0.26 13.75
C VAL A 172 -2.17 -0.36 13.01
N ALA A 173 -1.78 -1.58 12.62
CA ALA A 173 -0.54 -1.87 11.89
C ALA A 173 -0.67 -1.71 10.37
N ILE A 174 -1.83 -1.31 9.84
CA ILE A 174 -1.99 -0.95 8.43
C ILE A 174 -1.14 0.30 8.14
N ASN A 175 -0.39 0.28 7.04
CA ASN A 175 0.44 1.43 6.67
C ASN A 175 -0.39 2.56 6.04
N ASN A 176 0.16 3.77 5.97
CA ASN A 176 -0.57 4.97 5.52
C ASN A 176 -1.22 4.79 4.15
N SER A 177 -0.51 4.24 3.15
CA SER A 177 -1.05 4.05 1.80
C SER A 177 -2.21 3.06 1.77
N SER A 178 -2.09 1.98 2.55
CA SER A 178 -3.12 0.93 2.64
C SER A 178 -4.33 1.40 3.41
N PHE A 179 -4.13 2.20 4.46
CA PHE A 179 -5.20 2.85 5.21
C PHE A 179 -5.93 3.86 4.32
N GLU A 180 -5.21 4.78 3.65
CA GLU A 180 -5.78 5.73 2.70
C GLU A 180 -6.63 5.03 1.65
N PHE A 181 -6.12 3.96 1.05
CA PHE A 181 -6.84 3.20 0.05
C PHE A 181 -8.13 2.57 0.62
N PHE A 182 -8.04 1.94 1.78
CA PHE A 182 -9.15 1.22 2.40
C PHE A 182 -10.26 2.16 2.87
N ILE A 183 -9.90 3.22 3.62
CA ILE A 183 -10.89 4.19 4.12
C ILE A 183 -11.53 4.99 2.99
N SER A 184 -10.75 5.37 1.97
CA SER A 184 -11.27 6.08 0.80
C SER A 184 -12.28 5.24 0.03
N LEU A 185 -12.00 3.94 -0.14
CA LEU A 185 -12.92 3.05 -0.83
C LEU A 185 -14.22 2.86 -0.04
N PHE A 186 -14.14 2.69 1.29
CA PHE A 186 -15.30 2.57 2.14
C PHE A 186 -16.19 3.83 2.09
N ILE A 187 -15.59 5.01 2.28
CA ILE A 187 -16.30 6.29 2.23
C ILE A 187 -16.93 6.51 0.85
N TYR A 188 -16.17 6.27 -0.22
CA TYR A 188 -16.67 6.45 -1.59
C TYR A 188 -17.92 5.61 -1.87
N GLU A 189 -17.90 4.32 -1.52
CA GLU A 189 -19.03 3.40 -1.79
C GLU A 189 -20.28 3.73 -0.96
N HIS A 190 -20.14 4.40 0.19
CA HIS A 190 -21.27 4.74 1.08
C HIS A 190 -21.71 6.21 0.99
N SER A 191 -20.90 7.07 0.37
CA SER A 191 -21.15 8.52 0.29
C SER A 191 -22.48 8.90 -0.37
N THR A 192 -23.02 8.04 -1.24
CA THR A 192 -24.30 8.27 -1.95
C THR A 192 -25.52 7.86 -1.12
N THR A 193 -25.33 7.18 -0.01
CA THR A 193 -26.43 6.57 0.79
C THR A 193 -26.78 7.36 2.05
N GLU A 194 -26.04 8.43 2.36
CA GLU A 194 -26.21 9.25 3.59
C GLU A 194 -26.34 8.42 4.87
N SER A 195 -25.66 7.26 4.91
CA SER A 195 -25.77 6.31 6.02
C SER A 195 -25.04 6.81 7.25
N GLN A 196 -25.80 7.16 8.29
CA GLN A 196 -25.26 7.51 9.61
C GLN A 196 -24.36 6.42 10.18
N VAL A 197 -24.71 5.15 9.96
CA VAL A 197 -23.90 3.99 10.38
C VAL A 197 -22.55 4.00 9.66
N ALA A 198 -22.51 4.33 8.37
CA ALA A 198 -21.25 4.41 7.62
C ALA A 198 -20.38 5.58 8.10
N ILE A 199 -20.97 6.72 8.45
CA ILE A 199 -20.27 7.86 9.05
C ILE A 199 -19.61 7.42 10.37
N GLU A 200 -20.36 6.79 11.26
CA GLU A 200 -19.86 6.32 12.55
C GLU A 200 -18.73 5.29 12.41
N LEU A 201 -18.86 4.35 11.49
CA LEU A 201 -17.83 3.36 11.19
C LEU A 201 -16.56 4.00 10.60
N ALA A 202 -16.69 4.97 9.70
CA ALA A 202 -15.54 5.70 9.15
C ALA A 202 -14.80 6.49 10.24
N VAL A 203 -15.54 7.16 11.12
CA VAL A 203 -14.98 7.88 12.28
C VAL A 203 -14.26 6.91 13.21
N GLN A 204 -14.87 5.76 13.52
CA GLN A 204 -14.26 4.75 14.38
C GLN A 204 -12.98 4.19 13.74
N ALA A 205 -12.98 3.90 12.44
CA ALA A 205 -11.81 3.42 11.73
C ALA A 205 -10.65 4.42 11.82
N ILE A 206 -10.93 5.71 11.57
CA ILE A 206 -9.92 6.77 11.66
C ILE A 206 -9.37 6.85 13.08
N LYS A 207 -10.23 6.89 14.11
CA LYS A 207 -9.79 6.94 15.51
C LYS A 207 -8.92 5.76 15.91
N VAL A 208 -9.35 4.53 15.61
CA VAL A 208 -8.60 3.32 15.98
C VAL A 208 -7.23 3.32 15.29
N TRP A 209 -7.19 3.68 14.00
CA TRP A 209 -5.93 3.70 13.27
C TRP A 209 -4.99 4.84 13.71
N CYS A 210 -5.53 6.03 13.98
CA CYS A 210 -4.75 7.16 14.48
C CYS A 210 -4.26 6.94 15.91
N GLY A 211 -5.04 6.31 16.78
CA GLY A 211 -4.72 6.19 18.20
C GLY A 211 -4.45 7.56 18.81
N ASN A 212 -3.25 7.74 19.39
CA ASN A 212 -2.76 9.00 19.95
C ASN A 212 -1.73 9.71 19.04
N ASP A 213 -1.68 9.37 17.75
CA ASP A 213 -0.73 9.92 16.78
C ASP A 213 -1.34 11.11 16.00
N ASP A 214 -0.96 12.33 16.39
CA ASP A 214 -1.41 13.58 15.75
C ASP A 214 -1.04 13.68 14.26
N GLN A 215 0.07 13.04 13.84
CA GLN A 215 0.45 13.01 12.42
C GLN A 215 -0.54 12.17 11.62
N ARG A 216 -1.00 11.05 12.19
CA ARG A 216 -2.05 10.23 11.56
C ARG A 216 -3.38 10.96 11.46
N TYR A 217 -3.76 11.76 12.46
CA TYR A 217 -4.96 12.60 12.36
C TYR A 217 -4.83 13.65 11.26
N THR A 218 -3.68 14.31 11.15
CA THR A 218 -3.40 15.25 10.05
C THR A 218 -3.47 14.56 8.69
N PHE A 219 -2.92 13.36 8.59
CA PHE A 219 -3.00 12.53 7.39
C PHE A 219 -4.45 12.15 7.05
N ALA A 220 -5.27 11.75 8.03
CA ALA A 220 -6.68 11.44 7.84
C ALA A 220 -7.49 12.65 7.33
N LYS A 221 -7.25 13.84 7.87
CA LYS A 221 -7.87 15.09 7.37
C LYS A 221 -7.52 15.35 5.91
N ASN A 222 -6.26 15.13 5.52
CA ASN A 222 -5.85 15.25 4.12
C ASN A 222 -6.57 14.25 3.19
N ILE A 223 -6.86 13.03 3.66
CA ILE A 223 -7.66 12.07 2.91
C ILE A 223 -9.08 12.61 2.70
N LEU A 224 -9.74 13.08 3.77
CA LEU A 224 -11.10 13.63 3.68
C LEU A 224 -11.18 14.82 2.72
N ASN A 225 -10.18 15.72 2.76
CA ASN A 225 -10.08 16.84 1.82
C ASN A 225 -10.01 16.41 0.37
N LYS A 226 -9.24 15.36 0.05
CA LYS A 226 -9.21 14.79 -1.32
C LYS A 226 -10.57 14.20 -1.72
N LEU A 227 -11.27 13.57 -0.78
CA LEU A 227 -12.56 12.92 -1.04
C LEU A 227 -13.72 13.90 -1.24
N ARG A 228 -13.63 15.13 -0.72
CA ARG A 228 -14.64 16.19 -0.96
C ARG A 228 -14.90 16.46 -2.45
N LEU A 229 -13.92 16.21 -3.31
CA LEU A 229 -14.07 16.38 -4.77
C LEU A 229 -14.92 15.28 -5.44
N PHE A 230 -15.12 14.15 -4.76
CA PHE A 230 -15.71 12.93 -5.34
C PHE A 230 -16.88 12.36 -4.54
N CYS A 231 -17.06 12.80 -3.30
CA CYS A 231 -18.07 12.31 -2.36
C CYS A 231 -19.03 13.44 -1.96
N ASN A 232 -20.20 13.08 -1.43
CA ASN A 232 -21.15 14.06 -0.88
C ASN A 232 -20.46 14.92 0.20
N PHE A 233 -20.57 16.25 0.06
CA PHE A 233 -19.92 17.21 0.95
C PHE A 233 -20.39 17.06 2.40
N ASP A 234 -21.69 16.94 2.63
CA ASP A 234 -22.27 16.83 3.97
C ASP A 234 -21.87 15.53 4.67
N PHE A 235 -21.69 14.45 3.90
CA PHE A 235 -21.19 13.18 4.41
C PHE A 235 -19.76 13.31 4.94
N ILE A 236 -18.87 13.95 4.18
CA ILE A 236 -17.48 14.18 4.58
C ILE A 236 -17.39 15.16 5.75
N ASP A 237 -18.19 16.23 5.73
CA ASP A 237 -18.21 17.25 6.77
C ASP A 237 -18.65 16.68 8.13
N GLN A 238 -19.64 15.79 8.13
CA GLN A 238 -20.05 15.09 9.36
C GLN A 238 -18.94 14.19 9.94
N ILE A 239 -18.21 13.45 9.09
CA ILE A 239 -17.07 12.64 9.54
C ILE A 239 -16.01 13.54 10.20
N GLU A 240 -15.66 14.66 9.55
CA GLU A 240 -14.63 15.59 10.07
C GLU A 240 -15.05 16.20 11.41
N ARG A 241 -16.30 16.69 11.53
CA ARG A 241 -16.83 17.23 12.79
C ARG A 241 -16.76 16.22 13.93
N LEU A 242 -17.12 14.97 13.68
CA LEU A 242 -17.10 13.92 14.71
C LEU A 242 -15.68 13.52 15.12
N ILE A 243 -14.70 13.62 14.23
CA ILE A 243 -13.29 13.43 14.57
C ILE A 243 -12.82 14.55 15.53
N ASP A 244 -13.11 15.81 15.19
CA ASP A 244 -12.67 16.98 15.95
C ASP A 244 -13.31 17.11 17.34
N GLN A 245 -14.60 16.78 17.45
CA GLN A 245 -15.29 16.76 18.75
C GLN A 245 -14.65 15.77 19.73
N ASN A 246 -14.19 14.62 19.22
CA ASN A 246 -13.60 13.59 20.07
C ASN A 246 -12.14 13.88 20.44
N LEU A 247 -11.36 14.52 19.55
CA LEU A 247 -10.02 15.04 19.88
C LEU A 247 -10.07 16.04 21.05
N THR A 248 -11.10 16.89 21.06
CA THR A 248 -11.31 17.87 22.13
C THR A 248 -11.62 17.20 23.48
N ILE A 249 -12.41 16.12 23.47
CA ILE A 249 -12.73 15.34 24.68
C ILE A 249 -11.50 14.61 25.23
N HIS A 250 -10.67 14.01 24.36
CA HIS A 250 -9.43 13.35 24.78
C HIS A 250 -8.43 14.34 25.39
N SER A 251 -8.24 15.52 24.77
CA SER A 251 -7.39 16.58 25.33
C SER A 251 -7.87 17.07 26.71
N LEU A 252 -9.19 17.11 26.95
CA LEU A 252 -9.76 17.43 28.25
C LEU A 252 -9.55 16.30 29.27
N ARG A 253 -9.65 15.03 28.85
CA ARG A 253 -9.49 13.87 29.72
C ARG A 253 -8.04 13.70 30.18
N ASP A 254 -7.07 13.86 29.29
CA ASP A 254 -5.64 13.83 29.62
C ASP A 254 -5.28 14.98 30.58
N LYS A 255 -5.90 16.16 30.43
CA LYS A 255 -5.75 17.28 31.38
C LYS A 255 -6.37 16.99 32.75
N VAL A 256 -7.47 16.25 32.81
CA VAL A 256 -8.14 15.87 34.07
C VAL A 256 -7.37 14.76 34.80
N GLU A 257 -6.76 13.81 34.08
CA GLU A 257 -5.88 12.79 34.71
C GLU A 257 -4.62 13.43 35.30
N ILE A 258 -3.99 14.40 34.61
CA ILE A 258 -2.86 15.16 35.15
C ILE A 258 -3.27 16.03 36.35
N ALA A 259 -4.50 16.58 36.35
CA ALA A 259 -5.02 17.39 37.45
C ALA A 259 -5.35 16.56 38.71
N ASN A 260 -5.70 15.28 38.56
CA ASN A 260 -6.01 14.41 39.70
C ASN A 260 -4.76 13.82 40.38
N ASP A 261 -3.62 13.76 39.68
CA ASP A 261 -2.33 13.32 40.25
C ASP A 261 -1.53 14.46 40.92
N THR A 262 -2.00 15.71 40.85
CA THR A 262 -1.31 16.89 41.41
C THR A 262 -1.96 17.49 42.66
N ALA A 263 -2.89 16.76 43.31
CA ALA A 263 -3.43 17.14 44.61
C ALA A 263 -2.44 16.84 45.76
N THR A 264 -1.25 17.44 45.71
CA THR A 264 -0.44 17.66 46.92
C THR A 264 0.11 19.09 46.88
N GLN A 265 -0.35 19.90 47.83
CA GLN A 265 0.07 21.28 48.05
C GLN A 265 1.60 21.41 48.11
N HIS A 266 2.18 22.39 47.41
CA HIS A 266 3.26 23.23 47.94
C HIS A 266 3.44 24.51 47.13
N ASN A 267 3.89 25.55 47.84
CA ASN A 267 3.86 26.97 47.47
C ASN A 267 4.86 27.36 46.37
N THR A 268 4.44 28.33 45.56
CA THR A 268 5.16 29.36 44.77
C THR A 268 6.68 29.22 44.54
N LEU A 269 7.10 29.27 43.26
CA LEU A 269 8.28 30.05 42.85
C LEU A 269 8.05 30.70 41.47
N LYS A 270 8.15 32.03 41.44
CA LYS A 270 8.10 32.88 40.25
C LYS A 270 9.54 33.05 39.77
N ILE A 271 9.89 32.54 38.59
CA ILE A 271 11.20 32.77 37.97
C ILE A 271 10.99 33.59 36.69
N THR A 272 11.33 34.87 36.77
CA THR A 272 11.72 35.69 35.63
C THR A 272 13.23 35.58 35.46
N SER A 273 13.71 35.23 34.27
CA SER A 273 15.07 35.59 33.83
C SER A 273 14.99 36.32 32.48
N LYS A 274 15.69 37.46 32.42
CA LYS A 274 16.00 38.23 31.21
C LYS A 274 17.53 38.25 31.10
N THR A 275 18.06 37.72 30.01
CA THR A 275 19.35 38.07 29.39
C THR A 275 19.33 37.47 27.98
N THR A 276 18.92 38.23 26.94
CA THR A 276 19.80 38.94 25.98
C THR A 276 20.96 38.10 25.46
N GLY A 277 20.77 37.61 24.23
CA GLY A 277 21.71 36.88 23.39
C GLY A 277 20.91 36.28 22.24
N ASP A 278 20.64 37.12 21.23
CA ASP A 278 19.98 36.90 19.93
C ASP A 278 18.98 35.73 19.76
N PRO A 279 17.72 36.02 19.38
CA PRO A 279 16.85 34.98 18.85
C PRO A 279 17.40 34.59 17.47
N ILE A 280 17.93 33.38 17.35
CA ILE A 280 17.83 32.68 16.07
C ILE A 280 16.33 32.47 15.88
N THR A 281 15.76 33.29 15.01
CA THR A 281 14.42 33.13 14.46
C THR A 281 14.32 31.76 13.81
N ASP A 282 13.85 30.75 14.54
CA ASP A 282 13.08 29.68 13.93
C ASP A 282 11.71 30.30 13.59
N SER A 283 11.68 31.02 12.47
CA SER A 283 10.41 31.39 11.86
C SER A 283 9.78 30.10 11.33
N ASP A 284 8.78 29.59 12.04
CA ASP A 284 7.80 28.62 11.51
C ASP A 284 6.92 29.24 10.39
N GLU A 285 7.38 30.29 9.72
CA GLU A 285 6.77 30.74 8.49
C GLU A 285 7.23 29.80 7.36
N PRO A 286 6.31 29.10 6.68
CA PRO A 286 6.67 28.39 5.47
C PRO A 286 7.28 29.41 4.50
N LEU A 287 8.51 29.14 4.05
CA LEU A 287 9.14 29.90 2.97
C LEU A 287 8.13 30.01 1.82
N LYS A 288 7.60 31.22 1.61
CA LYS A 288 6.66 31.50 0.52
C LYS A 288 7.44 31.41 -0.78
N PHE A 289 7.41 30.24 -1.41
CA PHE A 289 7.82 30.11 -2.80
C PHE A 289 6.82 30.89 -3.66
N GLU A 290 7.33 31.77 -4.50
CA GLU A 290 6.52 32.54 -5.45
C GLU A 290 5.66 31.58 -6.28
N LYS A 291 4.39 31.96 -6.51
CA LYS A 291 3.53 31.22 -7.44
C LYS A 291 4.23 31.21 -8.80
N PHE A 292 4.43 30.01 -9.35
CA PHE A 292 4.91 29.85 -10.72
C PHE A 292 4.00 30.63 -11.67
N ARG A 293 4.60 31.38 -12.60
CA ARG A 293 3.83 32.09 -13.64
C ARG A 293 3.06 31.06 -14.46
N GLN A 294 1.84 31.41 -14.86
CA GLN A 294 1.03 30.59 -15.76
C GLN A 294 1.82 30.35 -17.06
N ILE A 295 1.97 29.08 -17.44
CA ILE A 295 2.67 28.68 -18.66
C ILE A 295 1.61 28.25 -19.68
N GLU A 296 1.60 28.89 -20.84
CA GLU A 296 0.80 28.41 -21.97
C GLU A 296 1.41 27.15 -22.55
N LEU A 297 0.58 26.11 -22.68
CA LEU A 297 1.01 24.84 -23.25
C LEU A 297 1.24 24.97 -24.76
N PRO A 298 2.40 24.55 -25.30
CA PRO A 298 2.66 24.65 -26.73
C PRO A 298 1.72 23.76 -27.56
N ALA A 299 1.52 24.10 -28.83
CA ALA A 299 0.69 23.30 -29.72
C ALA A 299 1.40 21.97 -30.11
N VAL A 300 1.13 20.90 -29.35
CA VAL A 300 1.68 19.55 -29.60
C VAL A 300 0.65 18.69 -30.34
N LYS A 301 1.10 17.96 -31.39
CA LYS A 301 0.24 17.01 -32.11
C LYS A 301 -0.09 15.81 -31.22
N PRO A 302 -1.36 15.36 -31.18
CA PRO A 302 -1.73 14.17 -30.42
C PRO A 302 -1.09 12.91 -31.01
N ASP A 303 -0.91 11.90 -30.17
CA ASP A 303 -0.50 10.56 -30.58
C ASP A 303 -1.64 9.79 -31.27
N ALA A 304 -1.38 8.53 -31.63
CA ALA A 304 -2.35 7.66 -32.30
C ALA A 304 -3.65 7.42 -31.50
N ASN A 305 -3.65 7.72 -30.19
CA ASN A 305 -4.80 7.60 -29.31
C ASN A 305 -5.46 8.97 -29.01
N GLY A 306 -5.03 10.05 -29.66
CA GLY A 306 -5.56 11.39 -29.44
C GLY A 306 -4.94 12.14 -28.25
N ILE A 307 -3.90 11.60 -27.60
CA ILE A 307 -3.32 12.16 -26.37
C ILE A 307 -2.13 13.08 -26.71
N ARG A 308 -2.10 14.28 -26.13
CA ARG A 308 -0.98 15.23 -26.26
C ARG A 308 -0.03 15.08 -25.07
N HIS A 309 1.26 14.92 -25.34
CA HIS A 309 2.29 14.72 -24.32
C HIS A 309 3.08 16.01 -24.13
N TYR A 310 3.29 16.41 -22.86
CA TYR A 310 4.02 17.62 -22.49
C TYR A 310 5.13 17.28 -21.48
N SER A 311 6.28 17.95 -21.61
CA SER A 311 7.42 17.77 -20.72
C SER A 311 7.87 19.13 -20.20
N PHE A 312 8.02 19.26 -18.89
CA PHE A 312 8.49 20.48 -18.22
C PHE A 312 9.68 20.15 -17.33
N THR A 313 10.65 21.06 -17.30
CA THR A 313 11.74 21.05 -16.33
C THR A 313 11.50 22.18 -15.35
N ILE A 314 11.48 21.86 -14.05
CA ILE A 314 11.30 22.85 -12.98
C ILE A 314 12.60 22.88 -12.19
N GLU A 315 13.27 24.03 -12.19
CA GLU A 315 14.50 24.26 -11.44
C GLU A 315 14.19 25.12 -10.22
N PHE A 316 14.70 24.72 -9.05
CA PHE A 316 14.54 25.44 -7.80
C PHE A 316 15.89 26.01 -7.36
N GLU A 317 15.93 27.30 -7.05
CA GLU A 317 17.05 27.89 -6.35
C GLU A 317 16.84 27.71 -4.83
N ALA A 318 17.84 27.17 -4.14
CA ALA A 318 17.78 26.91 -2.70
C ALA A 318 19.04 27.43 -1.99
N PRO A 319 18.92 27.92 -0.74
CA PRO A 319 20.07 28.34 0.06
C PRO A 319 21.07 27.19 0.25
N LYS A 320 22.37 27.51 0.29
CA LYS A 320 23.45 26.50 0.44
C LYS A 320 23.27 25.66 1.70
N GLU A 321 22.73 26.24 2.76
CA GLU A 321 22.46 25.61 4.04
C GLU A 321 21.39 24.51 3.91
N LEU A 322 20.37 24.72 3.06
CA LEU A 322 19.35 23.73 2.77
C LEU A 322 19.92 22.57 1.95
N LEU A 323 20.84 22.84 1.01
CA LEU A 323 21.48 21.81 0.20
C LEU A 323 22.43 20.92 1.03
N LEU A 324 23.12 21.49 2.02
CA LEU A 324 24.11 20.79 2.86
C LEU A 324 23.51 20.00 4.03
N SER A 325 22.21 20.17 4.32
CA SER A 325 21.54 19.41 5.38
C SER A 325 21.30 17.93 5.01
N ASN A 326 21.60 17.01 5.95
CA ASN A 326 21.35 15.57 5.82
C ASN A 326 19.92 15.15 6.17
N LYS A 327 19.03 16.11 6.49
CA LYS A 327 17.62 15.81 6.75
C LYS A 327 16.86 15.58 5.44
N PRO A 328 15.82 14.71 5.43
CA PRO A 328 14.94 14.56 4.27
C PRO A 328 14.30 15.90 3.90
N LYS A 329 14.36 16.27 2.62
CA LYS A 329 13.79 17.52 2.10
C LYS A 329 12.52 17.17 1.33
N LEU A 330 11.40 17.74 1.76
CA LEU A 330 10.12 17.59 1.08
C LEU A 330 9.83 18.87 0.31
N ILE A 331 9.65 18.76 -0.99
CA ILE A 331 9.19 19.86 -1.85
C ILE A 331 7.81 19.48 -2.37
N GLY A 332 6.80 20.24 -1.96
CA GLY A 332 5.44 20.10 -2.48
C GLY A 332 5.32 20.84 -3.81
N LEU A 333 4.99 20.13 -4.88
CA LEU A 333 4.70 20.69 -6.20
C LEU A 333 3.21 20.48 -6.49
N GLN A 334 2.47 21.57 -6.67
CA GLN A 334 1.08 21.54 -7.14
C GLN A 334 1.04 22.05 -8.57
N LEU A 335 0.64 21.20 -9.50
CA LEU A 335 0.44 21.54 -10.91
C LEU A 335 -1.07 21.50 -11.20
N GLU A 336 -1.59 22.59 -11.75
CA GLU A 336 -2.98 22.72 -12.15
C GLU A 336 -3.04 23.02 -13.65
N ALA A 337 -3.79 22.22 -14.39
CA ALA A 337 -4.02 22.43 -15.82
C ALA A 337 -5.44 22.98 -16.00
N ILE A 338 -5.56 24.24 -16.41
CA ILE A 338 -6.83 24.89 -16.68
C ILE A 338 -7.11 24.76 -18.18
N LEU A 339 -8.17 24.05 -18.53
CA LEU A 339 -8.65 23.96 -19.91
C LEU A 339 -9.75 25.00 -20.10
N GLU A 340 -9.42 26.14 -20.70
CA GLU A 340 -10.45 27.12 -21.11
C GLU A 340 -11.18 26.57 -22.33
N CYS A 341 -12.32 25.92 -22.10
CA CYS A 341 -13.29 25.66 -23.17
C CYS A 341 -14.07 26.95 -23.41
N SER A 342 -13.87 27.57 -24.57
CA SER A 342 -14.76 28.62 -25.05
C SER A 342 -16.16 28.02 -25.21
N ASN A 343 -17.12 28.51 -24.41
CA ASN A 343 -18.52 28.13 -24.50
C ASN A 343 -19.00 28.28 -25.96
N GLN A 344 -19.37 27.16 -26.59
CA GLN A 344 -20.08 27.12 -27.87
C GLN A 344 -21.58 27.25 -27.64
#